data_AF-A0A8D8BJ97-F1
#
_entry.id   AF-A0A8D8BJ97-F1
#
_cell.length_a   1.000
_cell.length_b   1.000
_cell.length_c   1.000
_cell.angle_alpha   90.00
_cell.angle_beta   90.00
_cell.angle_gamma   90.00
#
_symmetry.space_group_name_H-M   'P 1'
#
loop_
_entity.id
_entity.type
_entity.pdbx_description
1 polymer ?
#
loop_
_entity_poly.entity_id
_entity_poly.type
_entity_poly.pdbx_seq_one_letter_code
_entity_poly.pdbx_strand_id
1 'polypeptide(L)'
;MSQANIDNLQLDLEELRNLAAQAKRSKVQQLLSIDIRKLETDLLACKQKQEASATTTKPPAPVAGDCKRYRVELKEYAWDQSDKFIKIFVTVKDVQHVPEESVNAEFTANSFNLLINNLNNKDFTFVVNHLLFPIDPEKSYRKLKSDMVAIYLAKATQGQKWAHLTVTAKRLQEIKDERIALKDDSADPQAGLMKVMQQLYDSGDSETKRMINKAWHQSQNKTNLLDGGAMSE
;
A
#
# COMPACT_ATOMS: atom_id res chain seq x y z
N MET A 1 11.11 -16.97 -16.35
CA MET A 1 12.50 -16.62 -15.95
C MET A 1 13.33 -16.66 -17.22
N SER A 2 14.10 -15.60 -17.51
CA SER A 2 14.92 -15.51 -18.74
C SER A 2 16.06 -16.54 -18.71
N GLN A 3 16.42 -17.12 -19.86
CA GLN A 3 17.58 -18.01 -20.02
C GLN A 3 18.85 -17.38 -19.44
N ALA A 4 19.00 -16.06 -19.60
CA ALA A 4 20.08 -15.29 -19.00
C ALA A 4 20.20 -15.43 -17.48
N ASN A 5 19.09 -15.60 -16.74
CA ASN A 5 19.15 -15.78 -15.29
C ASN A 5 19.72 -17.17 -14.93
N ILE A 6 19.43 -18.20 -15.75
CA ILE A 6 19.96 -19.55 -15.54
C ILE A 6 21.45 -19.59 -15.88
N ASP A 7 21.85 -18.88 -16.94
CA ASP A 7 23.26 -18.79 -17.34
C ASP A 7 24.09 -18.02 -16.29
N ASN A 8 23.56 -16.92 -15.74
CA ASN A 8 24.21 -16.21 -14.62
C ASN A 8 24.32 -17.10 -13.37
N LEU A 9 23.26 -17.84 -13.01
CA LEU A 9 23.31 -18.77 -11.88
C LEU A 9 24.32 -19.90 -12.08
N GLN A 10 24.57 -20.32 -13.33
CA GLN A 10 25.62 -21.31 -13.64
C GLN A 10 27.02 -20.73 -13.43
N LEU A 11 27.25 -19.49 -13.89
CA LEU A 11 28.51 -18.78 -13.70
C LEU A 11 28.79 -18.54 -12.20
N ASP A 12 27.79 -18.10 -11.44
CA ASP A 12 27.89 -17.87 -10.00
C ASP A 12 28.24 -19.17 -9.25
N LEU A 13 27.65 -20.30 -9.65
CA LEU A 13 27.93 -21.61 -9.08
C LEU A 13 29.38 -22.05 -9.37
N GLU A 14 29.85 -21.85 -10.60
CA GLU A 14 31.23 -22.15 -10.99
C GLU A 14 32.24 -21.29 -10.22
N GLU A 15 31.97 -19.99 -10.06
CA GLU A 15 32.81 -19.10 -9.28
C GLU A 15 32.86 -19.51 -7.79
N LEU A 16 31.71 -19.84 -7.18
CA LEU A 16 31.67 -20.30 -5.79
C LEU A 16 32.40 -21.62 -5.59
N ARG A 17 32.37 -22.54 -6.55
CA ARG A 17 33.18 -23.77 -6.51
C ARG A 17 34.67 -23.46 -6.57
N ASN A 18 35.09 -22.52 -7.42
CA ASN A 18 36.47 -22.08 -7.51
C ASN A 18 36.95 -21.42 -6.21
N LEU A 19 36.11 -20.57 -5.60
CA LEU A 19 36.40 -19.95 -4.30
C LEU A 19 36.43 -20.97 -3.16
N ALA A 20 35.54 -21.97 -3.18
CA ALA A 20 35.54 -23.06 -2.20
C ALA A 20 36.82 -23.90 -2.26
N ALA A 21 37.36 -24.15 -3.46
CA ALA A 21 38.62 -24.86 -3.65
C ALA A 21 39.84 -24.08 -3.10
N GLN A 22 39.79 -22.75 -3.11
CA GLN A 22 40.86 -21.89 -2.58
C GLN A 22 40.75 -21.64 -1.07
N ALA A 23 39.57 -21.88 -0.47
CA ALA A 23 39.33 -21.65 0.94
C ALA A 23 40.06 -22.68 1.83
N LYS A 24 40.88 -22.21 2.77
CA LYS A 24 41.66 -23.07 3.71
C LYS A 24 41.04 -23.23 5.10
N ARG A 25 40.10 -22.34 5.47
CA ARG A 25 39.45 -22.34 6.80
C ARG A 25 38.14 -23.10 6.75
N SER A 26 37.96 -24.05 7.68
CA SER A 26 36.77 -24.92 7.78
C SER A 26 35.44 -24.16 7.78
N LYS A 27 35.32 -23.08 8.57
CA LYS A 27 34.10 -22.24 8.62
C LYS A 27 33.75 -21.62 7.25
N VAL A 28 34.76 -21.22 6.47
CA VAL A 28 34.57 -20.61 5.15
C VAL A 28 34.19 -21.67 4.12
N GLN A 29 34.82 -22.85 4.17
CA GLN A 29 34.47 -23.98 3.32
C GLN A 29 33.02 -24.44 3.57
N GLN A 30 32.58 -24.50 4.83
CA GLN A 30 31.19 -24.86 5.16
C GLN A 30 30.19 -23.82 4.65
N LEU A 31 30.49 -22.52 4.80
CA LEU A 31 29.62 -21.45 4.31
C LEU A 31 29.45 -21.53 2.78
N LEU A 32 30.56 -21.63 2.06
CA LEU A 32 30.56 -21.77 0.59
C LEU A 32 29.85 -23.05 0.14
N SER A 33 30.04 -24.17 0.85
CA SER A 33 29.36 -25.44 0.54
C SER A 33 27.85 -25.36 0.70
N ILE A 34 27.36 -24.62 1.71
CA ILE A 34 25.92 -24.41 1.92
C ILE A 34 25.34 -23.58 0.77
N ASP A 35 26.03 -22.50 0.39
CA ASP A 35 25.53 -21.60 -0.66
C ASP A 35 25.60 -22.24 -2.05
N ILE A 36 26.61 -23.08 -2.33
CA ILE A 36 26.66 -23.91 -3.54
C ILE A 36 25.43 -24.83 -3.61
N ARG A 37 25.07 -25.52 -2.52
CA ARG A 37 23.90 -26.41 -2.50
C ARG A 37 22.57 -25.66 -2.69
N LYS A 38 22.45 -24.46 -2.12
CA LYS A 38 21.27 -23.61 -2.33
C LYS A 38 21.14 -23.22 -3.81
N LEU A 39 22.24 -22.75 -4.42
CA LEU A 39 22.25 -22.39 -5.84
C LEU A 39 22.00 -23.59 -6.76
N GLU A 40 22.55 -24.76 -6.45
CA GLU A 40 22.24 -26.00 -7.17
C GLU A 40 20.74 -26.33 -7.11
N THR A 41 20.11 -26.15 -5.95
CA THR A 41 18.67 -26.37 -5.76
C THR A 41 17.83 -25.36 -6.53
N ASP A 42 18.21 -24.07 -6.49
CA ASP A 42 17.53 -23.01 -7.22
C ASP A 42 17.66 -23.17 -8.75
N LEU A 43 18.82 -23.64 -9.21
CA LEU A 43 19.09 -23.91 -10.62
C LEU A 43 18.28 -25.12 -11.11
N LEU A 44 18.18 -26.19 -10.32
CA LEU A 44 17.30 -27.33 -10.61
C LEU A 44 15.82 -26.91 -10.65
N ALA A 45 15.36 -26.08 -9.69
CA ALA A 45 14.01 -25.56 -9.67
C ALA A 45 13.71 -24.64 -10.87
N CYS A 46 14.68 -23.85 -11.31
CA CYS A 46 14.57 -23.02 -12.52
C CYS A 46 14.51 -23.85 -13.80
N LYS A 47 15.33 -24.91 -13.91
CA LYS A 47 15.32 -25.84 -15.05
C LYS A 47 14.01 -26.64 -15.14
N GLN A 48 13.48 -27.12 -14.03
CA GLN A 48 12.18 -27.82 -14.01
C GLN A 48 11.02 -26.90 -14.40
N LYS A 49 11.05 -25.63 -13.99
CA LYS A 49 10.07 -24.61 -14.44
C LYS A 49 10.19 -24.31 -15.94
N GLN A 50 11.37 -24.49 -16.54
CA GLN A 50 11.60 -24.32 -17.96
C GLN A 50 11.13 -25.53 -18.78
N GLU A 51 11.35 -26.75 -18.27
CA GLU A 51 10.87 -27.99 -18.90
C GLU A 51 9.34 -28.12 -18.83
N ALA A 52 8.70 -27.68 -17.74
CA ALA A 52 7.23 -27.61 -17.64
C ALA A 52 6.59 -26.61 -18.63
N SER A 53 7.37 -25.67 -19.18
CA SER A 53 6.92 -24.71 -20.20
C SER A 53 7.11 -25.22 -21.63
N ALA A 54 7.68 -26.41 -21.85
CA ALA A 54 8.02 -26.93 -23.18
C ALA A 54 6.97 -27.85 -23.82
N THR A 55 5.84 -28.14 -23.16
CA THR A 55 4.81 -29.07 -23.70
C THR A 55 3.46 -28.43 -24.07
N THR A 56 3.38 -27.11 -24.31
CA THR A 56 2.18 -26.54 -24.96
C THR A 56 2.52 -25.36 -25.87
N THR A 57 2.53 -25.66 -27.18
CA THR A 57 2.23 -24.78 -28.34
C THR A 57 2.51 -23.25 -28.24
N LYS A 58 3.59 -22.83 -28.94
CA LYS A 58 3.90 -21.54 -29.63
C LYS A 58 2.73 -20.53 -29.77
N PRO A 59 2.87 -19.20 -29.52
CA PRO A 59 3.73 -18.26 -30.31
C PRO A 59 4.33 -17.04 -29.53
N PRO A 60 4.95 -16.04 -30.19
CA PRO A 60 6.29 -15.96 -30.81
C PRO A 60 7.32 -15.16 -29.97
N ALA A 61 8.56 -15.09 -30.49
CA ALA A 61 9.81 -14.66 -29.85
C ALA A 61 9.83 -13.27 -29.17
N PRO A 62 10.68 -13.09 -28.13
CA PRO A 62 10.94 -11.78 -27.53
C PRO A 62 11.86 -10.98 -28.44
N VAL A 63 11.37 -9.89 -29.00
CA VAL A 63 12.25 -8.87 -29.59
C VAL A 63 12.93 -8.08 -28.49
N ALA A 64 14.23 -7.88 -28.70
CA ALA A 64 15.12 -7.06 -27.91
C ALA A 64 14.47 -5.73 -27.49
N GLY A 65 14.55 -5.44 -26.20
CA GLY A 65 14.03 -4.21 -25.64
C GLY A 65 13.82 -4.38 -24.15
N ASP A 66 14.89 -4.19 -23.38
CA ASP A 66 14.79 -3.60 -22.05
C ASP A 66 14.15 -2.21 -22.21
N CYS A 67 12.85 -2.18 -22.47
CA CYS A 67 12.07 -0.99 -22.25
C CYS A 67 11.79 -1.02 -20.75
N LYS A 68 12.41 -0.11 -19.99
CA LYS A 68 11.97 0.23 -18.63
C LYS A 68 10.49 0.56 -18.72
N ARG A 69 9.62 -0.44 -18.55
CA ARG A 69 8.17 -0.24 -18.53
C ARG A 69 7.89 0.54 -17.26
N TYR A 70 7.41 1.76 -17.45
CA TYR A 70 7.08 2.62 -16.32
C TYR A 70 5.84 2.05 -15.65
N ARG A 71 6.00 1.69 -14.37
CA ARG A 71 4.88 1.31 -13.53
C ARG A 71 4.15 2.57 -13.08
N VAL A 72 2.87 2.66 -13.42
CA VAL A 72 2.00 3.79 -13.06
C VAL A 72 1.01 3.33 -12.00
N GLU A 73 1.04 3.99 -10.85
CA GLU A 73 0.05 3.78 -9.80
C GLU A 73 -1.24 4.54 -10.11
N LEU A 74 -2.35 3.82 -10.19
CA LEU A 74 -3.68 4.40 -10.37
C LEU A 74 -4.16 4.96 -9.04
N LYS A 75 -4.42 6.27 -8.98
CA LYS A 75 -4.90 6.95 -7.76
C LYS A 75 -6.36 7.32 -7.83
N GLU A 76 -6.89 7.45 -9.05
CA GLU A 76 -8.26 7.84 -9.30
C GLU A 76 -9.14 6.61 -9.47
N TYR A 77 -10.14 6.51 -8.61
CA TYR A 77 -11.14 5.45 -8.65
C TYR A 77 -12.45 5.96 -8.07
N ALA A 78 -13.55 5.38 -8.53
CA ALA A 78 -14.85 5.51 -7.92
C ALA A 78 -15.23 4.18 -7.28
N TRP A 79 -16.05 4.19 -6.23
CA TRP A 79 -16.56 2.97 -5.65
C TRP A 79 -18.02 3.14 -5.24
N ASP A 80 -18.75 2.04 -5.27
CA ASP A 80 -20.14 1.91 -4.88
C ASP A 80 -20.32 0.61 -4.09
N GLN A 81 -21.44 0.47 -3.39
CA GLN A 81 -21.72 -0.74 -2.64
C GLN A 81 -23.16 -1.21 -2.82
N SER A 82 -23.31 -2.52 -2.76
CA SER A 82 -24.57 -3.23 -2.63
C SER A 82 -24.55 -4.05 -1.34
N ASP A 83 -25.65 -4.73 -1.01
CA ASP A 83 -25.71 -5.58 0.17
C ASP A 83 -24.69 -6.72 0.14
N LYS A 84 -24.33 -7.20 -1.06
CA LYS A 84 -23.44 -8.36 -1.25
C LYS A 84 -22.02 -7.99 -1.70
N PHE A 85 -21.87 -6.92 -2.47
CA PHE A 85 -20.60 -6.56 -3.11
C PHE A 85 -20.24 -5.10 -2.93
N ILE A 86 -18.95 -4.83 -2.75
CA ILE A 86 -18.33 -3.53 -3.02
C ILE A 86 -17.89 -3.53 -4.49
N LYS A 87 -18.24 -2.49 -5.24
CA LYS A 87 -17.88 -2.32 -6.64
C LYS A 87 -16.89 -1.16 -6.75
N ILE A 88 -15.73 -1.41 -7.33
CA ILE A 88 -14.72 -0.37 -7.55
C ILE A 88 -14.56 -0.21 -9.06
N PHE A 89 -14.62 1.04 -9.51
CA PHE A 89 -14.52 1.44 -10.89
C PHE A 89 -13.22 2.23 -11.05
N VAL A 90 -12.31 1.66 -11.84
CA VAL A 90 -11.01 2.28 -12.11
C VAL A 90 -10.97 2.63 -13.60
N THR A 91 -10.90 3.91 -13.90
CA THR A 91 -10.86 4.41 -15.29
C THR A 91 -9.46 4.21 -15.85
N VAL A 92 -9.35 3.39 -16.89
CA VAL A 92 -8.09 3.06 -17.55
C VAL A 92 -8.33 3.03 -19.05
N LYS A 93 -7.83 4.04 -19.77
CA LYS A 93 -8.01 4.17 -21.22
C LYS A 93 -7.42 2.99 -21.98
N ASP A 94 -8.12 2.54 -23.02
CA ASP A 94 -7.73 1.45 -23.92
C ASP A 94 -7.59 0.07 -23.26
N VAL A 95 -8.03 -0.09 -22.00
CA VAL A 95 -7.92 -1.38 -21.28
C VAL A 95 -8.72 -2.51 -21.96
N GLN A 96 -9.72 -2.18 -22.77
CA GLN A 96 -10.51 -3.14 -23.53
C GLN A 96 -9.70 -3.84 -24.64
N HIS A 97 -8.68 -3.19 -25.18
CA HIS A 97 -7.84 -3.75 -26.24
C HIS A 97 -6.76 -4.71 -25.71
N VAL A 98 -6.60 -4.75 -24.38
CA VAL A 98 -5.61 -5.60 -23.71
C VAL A 98 -6.23 -6.97 -23.43
N PRO A 99 -5.52 -8.08 -23.70
CA PRO A 99 -6.02 -9.42 -23.43
C PRO A 99 -6.31 -9.59 -21.95
N GLU A 100 -7.33 -10.40 -21.65
CA GLU A 100 -7.78 -10.63 -20.30
C GLU A 100 -6.65 -11.16 -19.38
N GLU A 101 -5.74 -11.96 -19.94
CA GLU A 101 -4.56 -12.50 -19.25
C GLU A 101 -3.58 -11.44 -18.76
N SER A 102 -3.54 -10.27 -19.41
CA SER A 102 -2.66 -9.17 -19.01
C SER A 102 -3.23 -8.36 -17.85
N VAL A 103 -4.49 -8.59 -17.46
CA VAL A 103 -5.13 -7.95 -16.31
C VAL A 103 -5.27 -8.95 -15.18
N ASN A 104 -4.33 -8.95 -14.25
CA ASN A 104 -4.38 -9.80 -13.07
C ASN A 104 -5.02 -9.05 -11.89
N ALA A 105 -5.90 -9.71 -11.15
CA ALA A 105 -6.50 -9.18 -9.94
C ALA A 105 -6.35 -10.20 -8.81
N GLU A 106 -5.55 -9.86 -7.80
CA GLU A 106 -5.31 -10.66 -6.62
C GLU A 106 -6.13 -10.11 -5.45
N PHE A 107 -6.94 -10.97 -4.86
CA PHE A 107 -7.80 -10.63 -3.72
C PHE A 107 -7.26 -11.29 -2.45
N THR A 108 -7.25 -10.55 -1.34
CA THR A 108 -6.99 -11.08 0.00
C THR A 108 -8.15 -10.74 0.92
N ALA A 109 -8.13 -11.23 2.16
CA ALA A 109 -9.21 -10.96 3.11
C ALA A 109 -9.45 -9.47 3.35
N ASN A 110 -8.41 -8.63 3.36
CA ASN A 110 -8.52 -7.21 3.73
C ASN A 110 -7.81 -6.26 2.75
N SER A 111 -7.40 -6.75 1.59
CA SER A 111 -6.77 -5.96 0.53
C SER A 111 -7.04 -6.57 -0.84
N PHE A 112 -6.78 -5.80 -1.88
CA PHE A 112 -6.69 -6.35 -3.24
C PHE A 112 -5.65 -5.59 -4.05
N ASN A 113 -5.16 -6.25 -5.09
CA ASN A 113 -4.17 -5.73 -6.02
C ASN A 113 -4.63 -5.99 -7.46
N LEU A 114 -4.73 -4.94 -8.26
CA LEU A 114 -4.98 -5.01 -9.69
C LEU A 114 -3.70 -4.63 -10.43
N LEU A 115 -3.27 -5.48 -11.34
CA LEU A 115 -2.09 -5.31 -12.16
C LEU A 115 -2.45 -5.48 -13.64
N ILE A 116 -2.23 -4.43 -14.42
CA ILE A 116 -2.49 -4.38 -15.86
C ILE A 116 -1.14 -4.26 -16.56
N ASN A 117 -0.73 -5.32 -17.24
CA ASN A 117 0.52 -5.35 -18.00
C ASN A 117 0.32 -4.86 -19.43
N ASN A 118 1.37 -4.25 -19.98
CA ASN A 118 1.49 -4.00 -21.41
C ASN A 118 0.37 -3.13 -22.01
N LEU A 119 -0.13 -2.14 -21.27
CA LEU A 119 -1.07 -1.16 -21.78
C LEU A 119 -0.31 0.12 -22.16
N ASN A 120 -0.27 0.47 -23.45
CA ASN A 120 0.43 1.66 -23.96
C ASN A 120 1.92 1.75 -23.52
N ASN A 121 2.64 0.61 -23.53
CA ASN A 121 4.01 0.47 -23.03
C ASN A 121 4.21 0.83 -21.54
N LYS A 122 3.12 0.81 -20.75
CA LYS A 122 3.14 1.05 -19.30
C LYS A 122 2.45 -0.10 -18.58
N ASP A 123 2.90 -0.33 -17.35
CA ASP A 123 2.25 -1.28 -16.46
C ASP A 123 1.47 -0.49 -15.42
N PHE A 124 0.17 -0.69 -15.33
CA PHE A 124 -0.65 0.01 -14.34
C PHE A 124 -0.84 -0.89 -13.13
N THR A 125 -0.71 -0.31 -11.95
CA THR A 125 -0.95 -1.00 -10.68
C THR A 125 -1.97 -0.22 -9.86
N PHE A 126 -2.86 -0.93 -9.21
CA PHE A 126 -3.82 -0.38 -8.27
C PHE A 126 -3.92 -1.28 -7.06
N VAL A 127 -3.37 -0.81 -5.94
CA VAL A 127 -3.30 -1.58 -4.69
C VAL A 127 -4.10 -0.84 -3.64
N VAL A 128 -5.04 -1.54 -3.01
CA VAL A 128 -5.79 -1.02 -1.87
C VAL A 128 -5.55 -1.92 -0.68
N ASN A 129 -4.85 -1.38 0.31
CA ASN A 129 -4.57 -2.04 1.59
C ASN A 129 -5.54 -1.53 2.67
N HIS A 130 -5.73 -2.35 3.71
CA HIS A 130 -6.54 -2.01 4.87
C HIS A 130 -7.97 -1.59 4.51
N LEU A 131 -8.67 -2.46 3.79
CA LEU A 131 -10.11 -2.33 3.59
C LEU A 131 -10.83 -2.21 4.94
N LEU A 132 -11.94 -1.47 4.95
CA LEU A 132 -12.66 -1.19 6.20
C LEU A 132 -13.16 -2.46 6.89
N PHE A 133 -13.59 -3.45 6.10
CA PHE A 133 -14.07 -4.75 6.56
C PHE A 133 -13.51 -5.87 5.68
N PRO A 134 -13.49 -7.12 6.17
CA PRO A 134 -13.03 -8.25 5.40
C PRO A 134 -13.95 -8.57 4.21
N ILE A 135 -13.34 -9.12 3.17
CA ILE A 135 -13.98 -9.58 1.94
C ILE A 135 -13.73 -11.08 1.76
N ASP A 136 -14.52 -11.71 0.89
CA ASP A 136 -14.35 -13.10 0.46
C ASP A 136 -13.56 -13.12 -0.86
N PRO A 137 -12.28 -13.55 -0.86
CA PRO A 137 -11.42 -13.53 -2.05
C PRO A 137 -11.92 -14.44 -3.17
N GLU A 138 -12.53 -15.59 -2.82
CA GLU A 138 -12.96 -16.59 -3.80
C GLU A 138 -14.20 -16.13 -4.57
N LYS A 139 -15.08 -15.37 -3.90
CA LYS A 139 -16.27 -14.78 -4.53
C LYS A 139 -16.01 -13.41 -5.16
N SER A 140 -14.82 -12.86 -4.95
CA SER A 140 -14.40 -11.59 -5.54
C SER A 140 -13.87 -11.81 -6.95
N TYR A 141 -14.19 -10.90 -7.87
CA TYR A 141 -13.82 -11.02 -9.27
C TYR A 141 -13.67 -9.65 -9.92
N ARG A 142 -13.09 -9.60 -11.12
CA ARG A 142 -13.02 -8.39 -11.93
C ARG A 142 -13.74 -8.55 -13.26
N LYS A 143 -14.16 -7.44 -13.85
CA LYS A 143 -14.77 -7.35 -15.18
C LYS A 143 -14.14 -6.19 -15.94
N LEU A 144 -13.74 -6.44 -17.18
CA LEU A 144 -13.30 -5.40 -18.09
C LEU A 144 -14.53 -4.75 -18.75
N LYS A 145 -14.49 -3.43 -18.85
CA LYS A 145 -15.45 -2.61 -19.59
C LYS A 145 -14.66 -1.65 -20.49
N SER A 146 -15.37 -0.96 -21.40
CA SER A 146 -14.77 0.09 -22.22
C SER A 146 -14.12 1.14 -21.32
N ASP A 147 -12.81 1.35 -21.50
CA ASP A 147 -11.97 2.29 -20.74
C ASP A 147 -12.05 2.20 -19.21
N MET A 148 -12.50 1.05 -18.67
CA MET A 148 -12.72 0.92 -17.24
C MET A 148 -12.60 -0.53 -16.77
N VAL A 149 -11.98 -0.72 -15.61
CA VAL A 149 -11.96 -1.99 -14.89
C VAL A 149 -12.93 -1.91 -13.72
N ALA A 150 -13.92 -2.81 -13.71
CA ALA A 150 -14.87 -2.96 -12.62
C ALA A 150 -14.47 -4.13 -11.73
N ILE A 151 -14.08 -3.85 -10.49
CA ILE A 151 -13.68 -4.83 -9.49
C ILE A 151 -14.85 -5.06 -8.54
N TYR A 152 -15.22 -6.31 -8.34
CA TYR A 152 -16.31 -6.73 -7.46
C TYR A 152 -15.72 -7.47 -6.28
N LEU A 153 -15.75 -6.85 -5.10
CA LEU A 153 -15.31 -7.46 -3.85
C LEU A 153 -16.53 -8.00 -3.12
N ALA A 154 -16.58 -9.31 -2.90
CA ALA A 154 -17.66 -9.93 -2.14
C ALA A 154 -17.49 -9.61 -0.65
N LYS A 155 -18.51 -9.05 -0.01
CA LYS A 155 -18.47 -8.79 1.43
C LYS A 155 -18.44 -10.12 2.18
N ALA A 156 -17.54 -10.27 3.16
CA ALA A 156 -17.55 -11.44 4.04
C ALA A 156 -18.88 -11.53 4.82
N THR A 157 -19.36 -10.38 5.30
CA THR A 157 -20.66 -10.24 5.97
C THR A 157 -21.66 -9.52 5.07
N GLN A 158 -22.69 -10.23 4.60
CA GLN A 158 -23.74 -9.65 3.76
C GLN A 158 -24.58 -8.62 4.55
N GLY A 159 -25.01 -7.56 3.88
CA GLY A 159 -25.78 -6.46 4.48
C GLY A 159 -24.94 -5.45 5.26
N GLN A 160 -23.64 -5.69 5.43
CA GLN A 160 -22.76 -4.76 6.12
C GLN A 160 -22.54 -3.50 5.28
N LYS A 161 -22.91 -2.33 5.81
CA LYS A 161 -22.67 -1.04 5.16
C LYS A 161 -21.26 -0.55 5.42
N TRP A 162 -20.57 -0.12 4.37
CA TRP A 162 -19.23 0.45 4.43
C TRP A 162 -19.36 1.97 4.39
N ALA A 163 -18.99 2.67 5.46
CA ALA A 163 -18.97 4.14 5.45
C ALA A 163 -17.84 4.68 4.55
N HIS A 164 -16.71 3.96 4.52
CA HIS A 164 -15.54 4.28 3.73
C HIS A 164 -14.96 3.00 3.12
N LEU A 165 -14.15 3.15 2.07
CA LEU A 165 -13.50 1.99 1.44
C LEU A 165 -12.36 1.43 2.32
N THR A 166 -11.56 2.30 2.93
CA THR A 166 -10.41 1.92 3.76
C THR A 166 -10.51 2.48 5.16
N VAL A 167 -9.83 1.81 6.10
CA VAL A 167 -9.69 2.28 7.49
C VAL A 167 -9.03 3.66 7.53
N THR A 168 -8.04 3.89 6.66
CA THR A 168 -7.34 5.19 6.56
C THR A 168 -8.28 6.31 6.14
N ALA A 169 -9.18 6.07 5.17
CA ALA A 169 -10.15 7.07 4.75
C ALA A 169 -11.12 7.44 5.89
N LYS A 170 -11.57 6.45 6.66
CA LYS A 170 -12.39 6.69 7.87
C LYS A 170 -11.66 7.59 8.86
N ARG A 171 -10.42 7.23 9.21
CA ARG A 171 -9.61 7.99 10.17
C ARG A 171 -9.34 9.42 9.70
N LEU A 172 -9.11 9.62 8.41
CA LEU A 172 -8.88 10.96 7.85
C LEU A 172 -10.14 11.84 7.96
N GLN A 173 -11.32 11.24 7.78
CA GLN A 173 -12.58 11.95 7.94
C GLN A 173 -12.86 12.29 9.40
N GLU A 174 -12.63 11.36 10.33
CA GLU A 174 -12.75 11.62 11.77
C GLU A 174 -11.86 12.81 12.21
N ILE A 175 -10.60 12.84 11.77
CA ILE A 175 -9.68 13.96 12.06
C ILE A 175 -10.20 15.28 11.45
N LYS A 176 -10.80 15.22 10.26
CA LYS A 176 -11.35 16.41 9.60
C LYS A 176 -12.58 16.92 10.34
N ASP A 177 -13.46 16.03 10.76
CA ASP A 177 -14.68 16.35 11.49
C ASP A 177 -14.34 16.91 12.88
N GLU A 178 -13.36 16.33 13.58
CA GLU A 178 -12.80 16.88 14.83
C GLU A 178 -12.25 18.29 14.62
N ARG A 179 -11.50 18.53 13.54
CA ARG A 179 -10.97 19.87 13.21
C ARG A 179 -12.06 20.87 12.84
N ILE A 180 -13.14 20.43 12.19
CA ILE A 180 -14.27 21.30 11.84
C ILE A 180 -15.08 21.62 13.09
N ALA A 181 -15.34 20.66 13.97
CA ALA A 181 -16.00 20.88 15.27
C ALA A 181 -15.21 21.81 16.19
N LEU A 182 -13.90 21.92 16.00
CA LEU A 182 -13.05 22.93 16.66
C LEU A 182 -13.09 24.30 16.00
N LYS A 183 -13.44 24.39 14.71
CA LYS A 183 -13.58 25.65 13.97
C LYS A 183 -14.99 26.23 14.03
N ASP A 184 -16.03 25.41 14.12
CA ASP A 184 -17.42 25.90 14.16
C ASP A 184 -17.76 26.54 15.51
N ASP A 185 -17.13 26.08 16.59
CA ASP A 185 -17.15 26.75 17.90
C ASP A 185 -16.27 28.03 17.96
N SER A 186 -15.64 28.44 16.84
CA SER A 186 -14.79 29.63 16.76
C SER A 186 -15.53 30.86 16.20
N ALA A 187 -16.67 31.20 16.80
CA ALA A 187 -17.14 32.59 16.77
C ALA A 187 -16.13 33.54 17.47
N ASP A 188 -15.23 32.99 18.30
CA ASP A 188 -14.19 33.72 18.99
C ASP A 188 -12.83 32.97 18.93
N PRO A 189 -11.79 33.51 18.27
CA PRO A 189 -10.46 32.89 18.18
C PRO A 189 -9.84 32.55 19.54
N GLN A 190 -10.24 33.26 20.62
CA GLN A 190 -9.77 33.00 21.99
C GLN A 190 -10.45 31.75 22.61
N ALA A 191 -11.71 31.48 22.27
CA ALA A 191 -12.45 30.30 22.71
C ALA A 191 -11.94 29.02 22.02
N GLY A 192 -11.61 29.10 20.74
CA GLY A 192 -11.02 27.99 19.99
C GLY A 192 -9.68 27.52 20.59
N LEU A 193 -8.84 28.46 21.04
CA LEU A 193 -7.58 28.14 21.72
C LEU A 193 -7.81 27.43 23.06
N MET A 194 -8.80 27.86 23.84
CA MET A 194 -9.12 27.27 25.14
C MET A 194 -9.63 25.83 25.00
N LYS A 195 -10.46 25.55 23.98
CA LYS A 195 -10.96 24.20 23.68
C LYS A 195 -9.83 23.25 23.24
N VAL A 196 -8.89 23.74 22.44
CA VAL A 196 -7.67 22.98 22.07
C VAL A 196 -6.81 22.68 23.30
N MET A 197 -6.61 23.66 24.19
CA MET A 197 -5.90 23.45 25.46
C MET A 197 -6.59 22.42 26.36
N GLN A 198 -7.92 22.45 26.43
CA GLN A 198 -8.72 21.51 27.22
C GLN A 198 -8.63 20.08 26.67
N GLN A 199 -8.74 19.90 25.36
CA GLN A 199 -8.55 18.59 24.75
C GLN A 199 -7.13 18.05 24.99
N LEU A 200 -6.12 18.91 24.90
CA LEU A 200 -4.73 18.52 25.15
C LEU A 200 -4.49 18.16 26.63
N TYR A 201 -5.25 18.78 27.55
CA TYR A 201 -5.29 18.38 28.96
C TYR A 201 -5.95 17.01 29.10
N ASP A 202 -7.13 16.79 28.51
CA ASP A 202 -7.87 15.54 28.67
C ASP A 202 -7.17 14.33 28.02
N SER A 203 -6.54 14.51 26.86
CA SER A 203 -5.78 13.45 26.17
C SER A 203 -4.34 13.29 26.66
N GLY A 204 -3.83 14.25 27.45
CA GLY A 204 -2.43 14.32 27.85
C GLY A 204 -2.07 13.43 29.05
N ASP A 205 -0.82 13.00 29.11
CA ASP A 205 -0.21 12.41 30.29
C ASP A 205 -0.04 13.44 31.43
N SER A 206 0.38 12.99 32.62
CA SER A 206 0.46 13.86 33.81
C SER A 206 1.42 15.05 33.63
N GLU A 207 2.46 14.89 32.81
CA GLU A 207 3.42 15.94 32.48
C GLU A 207 2.83 17.00 31.56
N THR A 208 2.15 16.58 30.50
CA THR A 208 1.45 17.48 29.57
C THR A 208 0.38 18.30 30.28
N LYS A 209 -0.40 17.67 31.17
CA LYS A 209 -1.41 18.34 32.01
C LYS A 209 -0.81 19.43 32.88
N ARG A 210 0.34 19.17 33.51
CA ARG A 210 1.03 20.15 34.36
C ARG A 210 1.54 21.35 33.55
N MET A 211 2.07 21.10 32.36
CA MET A 211 2.58 22.14 31.47
C MET A 211 1.45 23.05 30.95
N ILE A 212 0.31 22.47 30.56
CA ILE A 212 -0.88 23.22 30.12
C ILE A 212 -1.42 24.09 31.25
N ASN A 213 -1.57 23.54 32.47
CA ASN A 213 -2.02 24.32 33.63
C ASN A 213 -1.08 25.51 33.92
N LYS A 214 0.23 25.30 33.82
CA LYS A 214 1.22 26.37 34.00
C LYS A 214 1.07 27.47 32.95
N ALA A 215 0.91 27.10 31.68
CA ALA A 215 0.74 28.05 30.59
C ALA A 215 -0.60 28.82 30.70
N TRP A 216 -1.68 28.17 31.13
CA TRP A 216 -2.99 28.79 31.32
C TRP A 216 -2.97 29.85 32.43
N HIS A 217 -2.39 29.51 33.59
CA HIS A 217 -2.20 30.46 34.69
C HIS A 217 -1.29 31.63 34.30
N GLN A 218 -0.22 31.37 33.54
CA GLN A 218 0.70 32.42 33.09
C GLN A 218 0.03 33.36 32.07
N SER A 219 -0.86 32.83 31.23
CA SER A 219 -1.65 33.63 30.28
C SER A 219 -2.67 34.52 31.01
N GLN A 220 -3.48 33.96 31.92
CA GLN A 220 -4.45 34.75 32.71
C GLN A 220 -3.80 35.85 33.54
N ASN A 221 -2.67 35.55 34.19
CA ASN A 221 -1.98 36.54 35.02
C ASN A 221 -1.37 37.67 34.18
N LYS A 222 -1.03 37.41 32.90
CA LYS A 222 -0.50 38.42 31.98
C LYS A 222 -1.62 39.28 31.40
N THR A 223 -2.79 38.71 31.11
CA THR A 223 -3.97 39.47 30.67
C THR A 223 -4.49 40.39 31.77
N ASN A 224 -4.55 39.94 33.03
CA ASN A 224 -4.93 40.79 34.17
C ASN A 224 -3.93 41.93 34.46
N LEU A 225 -2.65 41.75 34.12
CA LEU A 225 -1.63 42.77 34.34
C LEU A 225 -1.64 43.88 33.25
N LEU A 226 -2.20 43.59 32.08
CA LEU A 226 -2.30 44.54 30.96
C LEU A 226 -3.56 45.42 31.04
N ASP A 227 -4.62 44.95 31.72
CA ASP A 227 -5.89 45.68 31.87
C ASP A 227 -5.93 46.61 33.10
N GLY A 228 -5.08 46.37 34.11
CA GLY A 228 -4.99 47.19 35.32
C GLY A 228 -4.12 48.46 35.21
N GLY A 229 -3.57 48.78 34.03
CA GLY A 229 -2.63 49.89 33.82
C GLY A 229 -3.23 51.20 33.32
N ALA A 230 -4.56 51.30 33.21
CA ALA A 230 -5.24 52.47 32.63
C ALA A 230 -6.30 53.06 33.57
N MET A 231 -6.00 53.27 34.86
CA MET A 231 -6.72 54.23 35.71
C MET A 231 -5.86 54.66 36.91
N SER A 232 -5.14 55.78 36.74
CA SER A 232 -5.03 56.85 37.74
C SER A 232 -4.04 57.90 37.24
N GLU A 233 -4.56 59.12 37.00
CA GLU A 233 -3.82 60.38 36.95
C GLU A 233 -2.97 60.60 38.21
#